data_AF-A0A7E6EUW7-F1
#
_entry.id   AF-A0A7E6EUW7-F1
#
_cell.length_a   1.000
_cell.length_b   1.000
_cell.length_c   1.000
_cell.angle_alpha   90.00
_cell.angle_beta   90.00
_cell.angle_gamma   90.00
#
_symmetry.space_group_name_H-M   'P 1'
#
loop_
_entity.id
_entity.type
_entity.pdbx_description
1 polymer ?
#
loop_
_entity_poly.entity_id
_entity_poly.type
_entity_poly.pdbx_seq_one_letter_code
_entity_poly.pdbx_strand_id
1 'polypeptide(L)' 'MICVKSVLIARFIFSLQDVFVIDTKNEIIVWIGLDSSTTEKNNAMTYAHDYLMNKPNSQLPVIRLLEGKDNCKLILAIAA' A
#
# COMPACT_ATOMS: atom_id res chain seq x y z
N MET A 1 -0.45 12.48 6.28
CA MET A 1 -1.89 12.17 6.40
C MET A 1 -2.11 10.92 5.57
N ILE A 2 -2.30 9.75 6.19
CA ILE A 2 -2.28 8.48 5.45
C ILE A 2 -3.59 8.31 4.69
N CYS A 3 -3.50 8.19 3.36
CA CYS A 3 -4.65 7.97 2.50
C CYS A 3 -4.91 6.47 2.32
N VAL A 4 -5.97 5.96 2.95
CA VAL A 4 -6.53 4.65 2.63
C VAL A 4 -7.54 4.85 1.49
N LYS A 5 -7.24 4.32 0.31
CA LYS A 5 -8.12 4.46 -0.87
C LYS A 5 -8.56 3.08 -1.36
N SER A 6 -9.86 2.85 -1.34
CA SER A 6 -10.49 1.63 -1.82
C SER A 6 -10.58 1.67 -3.35
N VAL A 7 -10.01 0.65 -3.99
CA VAL A 7 -10.21 0.16 -5.37
C VAL A 7 -10.79 1.19 -6.36
N LEU A 8 -9.88 1.99 -6.92
CA LEU A 8 -9.90 2.73 -8.21
C LEU A 8 -8.88 3.88 -8.07
N ILE A 9 -7.60 3.55 -8.01
CA ILE A 9 -6.54 4.56 -7.92
C ILE A 9 -5.79 4.57 -9.23
N ALA A 10 -6.11 5.54 -10.08
CA ALA A 10 -5.31 5.86 -11.25
C ALA A 10 -3.85 6.10 -10.82
N ARG A 11 -2.90 5.61 -11.63
CA ARG A 11 -1.43 5.68 -11.44
C ARG A 11 -0.89 7.07 -11.04
N PHE A 12 -1.68 8.12 -11.24
CA PHE A 12 -1.34 9.51 -10.99
C PHE A 12 -1.47 9.99 -9.53
N ILE A 13 -1.96 9.16 -8.60
CA ILE A 13 -2.28 9.61 -7.22
C ILE A 13 -1.35 9.04 -6.14
N PHE A 14 -0.40 8.17 -6.49
CA PHE A 14 0.63 7.71 -5.56
C PHE A 14 1.72 8.78 -5.45
N SER A 15 1.78 9.46 -4.30
CA SER A 15 2.79 10.46 -4.00
C SER A 15 4.05 9.79 -3.45
N LEU A 16 5.22 10.13 -4.00
CA LEU A 16 6.53 9.60 -3.56
C LEU A 16 6.79 9.83 -2.06
N GLN A 17 6.10 10.79 -1.46
CA GLN A 17 6.31 11.24 -0.09
C GLN A 17 5.41 10.53 0.92
N ASP A 18 4.44 9.72 0.47
CA ASP A 18 3.47 9.07 1.34
C ASP A 18 3.58 7.54 1.32
N VAL A 19 2.89 6.89 2.26
CA VAL A 19 2.68 5.44 2.31
C VAL A 19 1.20 5.14 2.07
N PHE A 20 0.92 4.15 1.24
CA PHE A 20 -0.45 3.75 0.90
C PHE A 20 -0.70 2.29 1.28
N VAL A 21 -1.88 2.02 1.82
CA VAL A 21 -2.39 0.66 2.02
C VAL A 21 -3.53 0.44 1.02
N ILE A 22 -3.39 -0.58 0.20
CA ILE A 22 -4.28 -0.92 -0.90
C ILE A 22 -4.88 -2.28 -0.59
N ASP A 23 -6.20 -2.36 -0.60
CA ASP A 23 -6.95 -3.60 -0.39
C ASP A 23 -7.52 -4.09 -1.72
N THR A 24 -7.05 -5.25 -2.19
CA THR A 24 -7.54 -5.89 -3.43
C THR A 24 -8.56 -6.99 -3.16
N LYS A 25 -9.05 -7.14 -1.92
CA LYS A 25 -9.90 -8.23 -1.39
C LYS A 25 -9.23 -9.61 -1.32
N ASN A 26 -8.23 -9.87 -2.17
CA ASN A 26 -7.43 -11.10 -2.18
C ASN A 26 -6.09 -10.93 -1.45
N GLU A 27 -5.54 -9.73 -1.44
CA GLU A 27 -4.28 -9.39 -0.79
C GLU A 27 -4.27 -7.93 -0.36
N ILE A 28 -3.45 -7.62 0.64
CA ILE A 28 -3.18 -6.24 1.05
C ILE A 28 -1.82 -5.84 0.50
N ILE A 29 -1.77 -4.71 -0.18
CA ILE A 29 -0.53 -4.18 -0.75
C ILE A 29 -0.21 -2.87 -0.04
N VAL A 30 0.99 -2.82 0.54
CA VAL A 30 1.54 -1.65 1.22
C VAL A 30 2.56 -1.03 0.30
N TRP A 31 2.21 0.10 -0.29
CA TRP A 31 3.11 0.86 -1.13
C TRP A 31 3.84 1.91 -0.30
N ILE A 32 5.16 1.94 -0.45
CA ILE A 32 6.05 2.84 0.26
C ILE A 32 6.73 3.74 -0.76
N GLY A 33 6.41 5.03 -0.71
CA GLY A 33 7.02 6.03 -1.57
C GLY A 33 8.50 6.22 -1.25
N LEU A 34 9.29 6.51 -2.29
CA LEU A 34 10.75 6.62 -2.16
C LEU A 34 11.16 7.72 -1.16
N ASP A 35 10.49 8.87 -1.24
CA ASP A 35 10.74 10.06 -0.42
C ASP A 35 9.91 10.10 0.87
N SER A 36 9.18 9.02 1.19
CA SER A 36 8.40 8.96 2.43
C SER A 36 9.30 8.94 3.67
N SER A 37 8.76 9.50 4.76
CA SER A 37 9.51 9.66 6.00
C SER A 37 9.85 8.31 6.63
N THR A 38 11.00 8.21 7.31
CA THR A 38 11.42 6.97 8.00
C THR A 38 10.37 6.50 9.00
N THR A 39 9.65 7.44 9.65
CA THR A 39 8.56 7.14 10.56
C THR A 39 7.39 6.46 9.85
N GLU A 40 6.96 6.98 8.70
CA GLU A 40 5.88 6.38 7.91
C GLU A 40 6.29 5.03 7.33
N LYS A 41 7.53 4.90 6.85
CA LYS A 41 8.11 3.63 6.38
C LYS A 41 8.08 2.55 7.47
N ASN A 42 8.44 2.92 8.71
CA ASN A 42 8.44 2.01 9.84
C ASN A 42 7.01 1.63 10.25
N ASN A 43 6.09 2.60 10.23
CA ASN A 43 4.70 2.37 10.62
C ASN A 43 3.83 1.77 9.51
N ALA A 44 4.32 1.71 8.27
CA ALA A 44 3.61 1.19 7.10
C ALA A 44 2.97 -0.18 7.34
N MET A 45 3.71 -1.10 7.97
CA MET A 45 3.20 -2.43 8.29
C MET A 45 2.20 -2.43 9.44
N THR A 46 2.42 -1.58 10.44
CA THR A 46 1.46 -1.39 11.54
C THR A 46 0.12 -0.93 10.99
N TYR A 47 0.13 0.04 10.06
CA TYR A 47 -1.10 0.51 9.41
C TYR A 47 -1.81 -0.57 8.61
N ALA A 48 -1.06 -1.41 7.89
CA ALA A 48 -1.63 -2.53 7.17
C ALA A 48 -2.24 -3.59 8.09
N HIS A 49 -1.57 -3.87 9.22
CA HIS A 49 -2.05 -4.79 10.23
C HIS A 49 -3.30 -4.25 10.93
N ASP A 50 -3.30 -2.97 11.33
CA ASP A 50 -4.47 -2.30 11.91
C ASP A 50 -5.65 -2.30 10.94
N TYR A 51 -5.39 -2.09 9.65
CA TYR A 51 -6.43 -2.18 8.61
C TYR A 51 -7.02 -3.59 8.52
N LEU A 52 -6.17 -4.63 8.57
CA LEU A 52 -6.59 -6.03 8.56
C LEU A 52 -7.35 -6.45 9.82
N MET A 53 -6.96 -5.97 10.99
CA MET A 53 -7.64 -6.28 12.26
C MET A 53 -9.09 -5.78 12.27
N ASN A 54 -9.37 -4.71 11.53
CA ASN A 54 -10.73 -4.16 11.37
C ASN A 54 -11.56 -4.90 10.30
N LYS A 55 -11.01 -5.91 9.62
CA LYS A 55 -11.68 -6.68 8.57
C LYS A 55 -11.97 -8.11 9.03
N PRO A 56 -13.08 -8.70 8.58
CA PRO A 56 -13.39 -10.10 8.87
C PRO A 56 -12.38 -11.09 8.25
N ASN A 57 -11.65 -10.66 7.21
CA ASN A 57 -10.71 -11.50 6.44
C ASN A 57 -9.27 -11.26 6.89
N SER A 58 -8.97 -11.51 8.16
CA SER A 58 -7.64 -11.25 8.77
C SER A 58 -6.48 -12.09 8.18
N GLN A 59 -6.77 -13.06 7.32
CA GLN A 59 -5.77 -13.99 6.76
C GLN A 59 -5.21 -13.59 5.38
N LEU A 60 -5.49 -12.36 4.89
CA LEU A 60 -4.94 -11.94 3.60
C LEU A 60 -3.43 -11.72 3.69
N PRO A 61 -2.65 -12.14 2.68
CA PRO A 61 -1.23 -11.85 2.63
C PRO A 61 -0.99 -10.34 2.49
N VAL A 62 0.04 -9.85 3.19
CA VAL A 62 0.48 -8.45 3.12
C VAL A 62 1.77 -8.37 2.31
N ILE A 63 1.72 -7.67 1.19
CA ILE A 63 2.86 -7.44 0.29
C ILE A 63 3.36 -6.01 0.49
N ARG A 64 4.67 -5.84 0.67
CA ARG A 64 5.30 -4.52 0.63
C ARG A 64 5.86 -4.24 -0.75
N LEU A 65 5.56 -3.06 -1.28
CA LEU A 65 6.14 -2.53 -2.52
C LEU A 65 6.89 -1.24 -2.20
N LEU A 66 8.16 -1.19 -2.56
CA LEU A 66 8.98 0.02 -2.57
C LEU A 66 9.04 0.58 -3.98
N GLU A 67 8.73 1.87 -4.08
CA GLU A 67 8.93 2.61 -5.30
C GLU A 67 10.40 2.66 -5.71
N GLY A 68 10.67 2.37 -6.99
CA GLY A 68 12.02 2.32 -7.57
C GLY A 68 12.72 0.96 -7.44
N LYS A 69 12.24 0.06 -6.57
CA LYS A 69 12.83 -1.29 -6.39
C LYS A 69 11.93 -2.40 -6.91
N ASP A 70 10.61 -2.26 -6.74
CA ASP A 70 9.67 -3.29 -7.15
C ASP A 70 9.18 -3.11 -8.60
N ASN A 71 9.07 -4.23 -9.30
CA ASN A 71 8.82 -4.30 -10.74
C ASN A 71 7.55 -3.53 -11.12
N CYS A 72 7.66 -2.63 -12.10
CA CYS A 72 6.55 -1.85 -12.65
C CYS A 72 5.33 -2.69 -13.06
N LYS A 73 5.50 -4.00 -13.29
CA LYS A 73 4.43 -4.96 -13.60
C LYS A 73 3.36 -5.04 -12.51
N LEU A 74 3.76 -5.01 -11.23
CA LEU A 74 2.82 -5.10 -10.11
C LEU A 74 2.04 -3.79 -9.98
N ILE A 75 2.72 -2.65 -10.05
CA ILE A 75 2.08 -1.33 -10.05
C ILE A 75 1.11 -1.18 -11.23
N LEU A 76 1.47 -1.68 -12.42
CA LEU A 76 0.58 -1.70 -13.59
C LEU A 76 -0.65 -2.58 -13.38
N ALA A 77 -0.49 -3.76 -12.74
CA ALA A 77 -1.61 -4.67 -12.47
C ALA A 77 -2.61 -4.11 -11.45
N ILE A 78 -2.16 -3.28 -10.50
CA ILE A 78 -3.02 -2.64 -9.50
C ILE A 78 -3.69 -1.36 -10.07
N ALA A 79 -3.08 -0.74 -11.08
CA ALA A 79 -3.55 0.49 -11.72
C ALA A 79 -4.38 0.27 -13.00
N ALA A 80 -4.51 -0.99 -13.46
CA ALA A 80 -5.30 -1.40 -14.62
C ALA A 80 -6.69 -1.89 -14.19
#